data_AF-A0A2N5H4Q2-F1
#
_entry.id   AF-A0A2N5H4Q2-F1
#
_cell.length_a   1.000
_cell.length_b   1.000
_cell.length_c   1.000
_cell.angle_alpha   90.00
_cell.angle_beta   90.00
_cell.angle_gamma   90.00
#
_symmetry.space_group_name_H-M   'P 1'
#
loop_
_entity.id
_entity.type
_entity.pdbx_description
1 polymer ?
#
loop_
_entity_poly.entity_id
_entity_poly.type
_entity_poly.pdbx_seq_one_letter_code
_entity_poly.pdbx_strand_id
1 'polypeptide(L)'
;MSSKFKFIMDEKVKVKANGKVGEINGQKLETYKYQGQVRETITYSVNFGSYQTAWYNGDQIESLERYSFDDKFEQGLLNLMIDVNLGEKKYDEVNRLNNEKKKYKDG
;
A
#
# COMPACT_ATOMS: atom_id res chain seq x y z
N MET A 1 -3.33 -15.52 0.75
CA MET A 1 -4.63 -14.84 0.58
C MET A 1 -4.36 -13.58 -0.23
N SER A 2 -4.82 -13.52 -1.48
CA SER A 2 -4.69 -12.29 -2.27
C SER A 2 -5.68 -11.27 -1.70
N SER A 3 -5.20 -10.17 -1.12
CA SER A 3 -6.08 -9.12 -0.64
C SER A 3 -6.84 -8.54 -1.83
N LYS A 4 -8.15 -8.72 -1.85
CA LYS A 4 -9.04 -8.10 -2.86
C LYS A 4 -8.99 -6.56 -2.75
N PHE A 5 -8.57 -6.04 -1.59
CA PHE A 5 -8.45 -4.62 -1.30
C PHE A 5 -7.08 -4.07 -1.73
N LYS A 6 -7.12 -3.01 -2.54
CA LYS A 6 -5.96 -2.28 -3.07
C LYS A 6 -5.24 -1.41 -2.05
N PHE A 7 -5.97 -0.87 -1.07
CA PHE A 7 -5.43 0.00 -0.02
C PHE A 7 -5.65 -0.65 1.35
N ILE A 8 -4.77 -0.37 2.30
CA ILE A 8 -4.83 -0.88 3.67
C ILE A 8 -5.34 0.19 4.64
N MET A 9 -5.76 -0.24 5.83
CA MET A 9 -6.14 0.66 6.92
C MET A 9 -4.95 1.55 7.31
N ASP A 10 -5.24 2.77 7.72
CA ASP A 10 -4.27 3.81 8.11
C ASP A 10 -3.33 4.28 6.99
N GLU A 11 -3.55 3.82 5.75
CA GLU A 11 -2.80 4.26 4.59
C GLU A 11 -3.16 5.70 4.21
N LYS A 12 -2.15 6.53 3.94
CA LYS A 12 -2.37 7.88 3.41
C LYS A 12 -2.66 7.84 1.92
N VAL A 13 -3.80 8.39 1.55
CA VAL A 13 -4.25 8.45 0.16
C VAL A 13 -4.60 9.89 -0.23
N LYS A 14 -4.54 10.16 -1.53
CA LYS A 14 -4.96 11.41 -2.13
C LYS A 14 -6.17 11.17 -3.01
N VAL A 15 -7.19 12.01 -2.87
CA VAL A 15 -8.36 12.01 -3.74
C VAL A 15 -7.99 12.69 -5.05
N LYS A 16 -8.12 11.98 -6.17
CA LYS A 16 -7.72 12.49 -7.50
C LYS A 16 -8.52 13.71 -7.93
N ALA A 17 -9.80 13.77 -7.56
CA ALA A 17 -10.71 14.82 -8.02
C ALA A 17 -10.41 16.21 -7.41
N ASN A 18 -9.94 16.28 -6.16
CA ASN A 18 -9.75 17.54 -5.44
C ASN A 18 -8.37 17.69 -4.78
N GLY A 19 -7.51 16.68 -4.91
CA GLY A 19 -6.17 16.65 -4.35
C GLY A 19 -6.10 16.57 -2.82
N LYS A 20 -7.23 16.43 -2.11
CA LYS A 20 -7.24 16.31 -0.65
C LYS A 20 -6.54 15.03 -0.22
N VAL A 21 -5.74 15.14 0.83
CA VAL A 21 -5.02 14.03 1.45
C VAL A 21 -5.73 13.62 2.72
N GLY A 22 -5.97 12.33 2.86
CA GLY A 22 -6.57 11.74 4.05
C GLY A 22 -6.03 10.33 4.30
N GLU A 23 -6.62 9.68 5.29
CA GLU A 23 -6.19 8.38 5.78
C GLU A 23 -7.34 7.37 5.70
N ILE A 24 -7.04 6.15 5.26
CA ILE A 24 -8.03 5.08 5.16
C ILE A 24 -8.46 4.64 6.55
N ASN A 25 -9.72 4.84 6.91
CA ASN A 25 -10.28 4.41 8.20
C ASN A 25 -11.42 3.40 8.08
N GLY A 26 -11.65 2.86 6.88
CA GLY A 26 -12.63 1.81 6.64
C GLY A 26 -12.63 1.32 5.20
N GLN A 27 -13.13 0.10 4.99
CA GLN A 27 -13.23 -0.52 3.68
C GLN A 27 -14.45 -1.43 3.62
N LYS A 28 -15.10 -1.52 2.46
CA LYS A 28 -16.21 -2.46 2.23
C LYS A 28 -16.26 -2.94 0.78
N LEU A 29 -16.79 -4.15 0.61
CA LEU A 29 -17.19 -4.68 -0.67
C LEU A 29 -18.69 -4.40 -0.85
N GLU A 30 -19.03 -3.64 -1.88
CA GLU A 30 -20.42 -3.34 -2.23
C GLU A 30 -20.82 -4.15 -3.46
N THR A 31 -21.95 -4.82 -3.35
CA THR A 31 -22.53 -5.63 -4.41
C THR A 31 -23.84 -5.00 -4.86
N TYR A 32 -23.95 -4.67 -6.15
CA TYR A 32 -25.17 -4.08 -6.71
C TYR A 32 -25.57 -4.78 -8.00
N LYS A 33 -26.88 -4.81 -8.29
CA LYS A 33 -27.40 -5.33 -9.57
C LYS A 33 -27.45 -4.20 -10.59
N TYR A 34 -26.76 -4.38 -11.71
CA TYR A 34 -26.79 -3.47 -12.85
C TYR A 34 -27.09 -4.25 -14.12
N GLN A 35 -28.18 -3.89 -14.82
CA GLN A 35 -28.62 -4.57 -16.05
C GLN A 35 -28.74 -6.10 -15.92
N GLY A 36 -29.25 -6.57 -14.77
CA GLY A 36 -29.42 -8.00 -14.49
C GLY A 36 -28.13 -8.74 -14.09
N GLN A 37 -26.97 -8.08 -14.13
CA GLN A 37 -25.70 -8.64 -13.68
C GLN A 37 -25.35 -8.16 -12.27
N VAL A 38 -24.80 -9.05 -11.45
CA VAL A 38 -24.23 -8.70 -10.16
C VAL A 38 -22.86 -8.09 -10.39
N ARG A 39 -22.66 -6.85 -9.94
CA ARG A 39 -21.37 -6.16 -9.95
C ARG A 39 -20.87 -5.98 -8.52
N GLU A 40 -19.57 -6.10 -8.38
CA GLU A 40 -18.85 -5.85 -7.14
C GLU A 40 -18.00 -4.59 -7.30
N THR A 41 -18.02 -3.72 -6.30
CA THR A 41 -17.13 -2.56 -6.20
C THR A 41 -16.54 -2.48 -4.79
N ILE A 42 -15.32 -1.99 -4.69
CA ILE A 42 -14.65 -1.79 -3.40
C ILE A 42 -14.61 -0.31 -3.11
N THR A 43 -15.14 0.08 -1.96
CA THR A 43 -15.15 1.45 -1.49
C THR A 43 -14.35 1.59 -0.18
N TYR A 44 -13.72 2.75 -0.07
CA TYR A 44 -12.81 3.12 1.00
C TYR A 44 -13.29 4.37 1.69
N SER A 45 -13.31 4.34 3.03
CA SER A 45 -13.59 5.48 3.86
C SER A 45 -12.29 6.24 4.10
N VAL A 46 -12.25 7.52 3.73
CA VAL A 46 -11.07 8.38 3.87
C VAL A 46 -11.39 9.49 4.87
N ASN A 47 -10.61 9.56 5.94
CA ASN A 47 -10.66 10.59 6.96
C ASN A 47 -9.67 11.73 6.65
N PHE A 48 -10.15 12.97 6.62
CA PHE A 48 -9.36 14.17 6.34
C PHE A 48 -9.01 14.98 7.60
N GLY A 49 -9.19 14.40 8.79
CA GLY A 49 -9.07 15.08 10.09
C GLY A 49 -10.44 15.40 10.71
N SER A 50 -10.43 15.92 11.94
CA SER A 50 -11.57 16.27 12.81
C SER A 50 -12.97 16.12 12.17
N TYR A 51 -13.42 14.87 12.05
CA TYR A 51 -14.77 14.46 11.61
C TYR A 51 -15.11 14.58 10.12
N GLN A 52 -14.18 14.95 9.24
CA GLN A 52 -14.41 14.93 7.80
C GLN A 52 -14.09 13.55 7.23
N THR A 53 -15.11 12.74 6.99
CA THR A 53 -14.96 11.41 6.36
C THR A 53 -15.81 11.34 5.10
N ALA A 54 -15.27 10.73 4.04
CA ALA A 54 -16.04 10.46 2.82
C ALA A 54 -15.62 9.11 2.20
N TRP A 55 -16.56 8.50 1.47
CA TRP A 55 -16.35 7.22 0.80
C TRP A 55 -15.95 7.42 -0.67
N TYR A 56 -14.96 6.66 -1.11
CA TYR A 56 -14.42 6.72 -2.47
C TYR A 56 -14.22 5.32 -3.05
N ASN A 57 -14.42 5.17 -4.35
CA ASN A 57 -13.97 3.99 -5.08
C ASN A 57 -12.44 3.98 -5.21
N GLY A 58 -11.84 2.80 -5.35
CA GLY A 58 -10.38 2.67 -5.44
C GLY A 58 -9.73 3.30 -6.69
N ASP A 59 -10.52 3.69 -7.69
CA ASP A 59 -10.09 4.44 -8.87
C ASP A 59 -10.06 5.96 -8.63
N GLN A 60 -10.81 6.46 -7.65
CA GLN A 60 -10.90 7.89 -7.29
C GLN A 60 -9.80 8.35 -6.34
N ILE A 61 -9.08 7.42 -5.73
CA ILE A 61 -7.98 7.68 -4.80
C ILE A 61 -6.67 7.08 -5.32
N GLU A 62 -5.56 7.68 -4.90
CA GLU A 62 -4.21 7.19 -5.17
C GLU A 62 -3.43 7.11 -3.86
N SER A 63 -2.57 6.09 -3.73
CA SER A 63 -1.71 5.98 -2.56
C SER A 63 -0.66 7.08 -2.59
N LEU A 64 -0.45 7.72 -1.45
CA LEU A 64 0.70 8.60 -1.24
C LEU A 64 1.90 7.84 -0.69
N GLU A 65 1.68 6.66 -0.13
CA GLU A 65 2.76 5.74 0.16
C GLU A 65 3.11 5.01 -1.14
N ARG A 66 4.15 5.45 -1.83
CA ARG A 66 4.72 4.72 -2.98
C ARG A 66 5.16 3.29 -2.64
N TYR A 67 5.18 2.94 -1.35
CA TYR A 67 5.58 1.65 -0.82
C TYR A 67 4.41 1.03 -0.07
N SER A 68 3.96 -0.13 -0.54
CA SER A 68 3.03 -0.96 0.21
C SER A 68 3.66 -1.41 1.54
N PHE A 69 2.86 -1.88 2.49
CA PHE A 69 3.37 -2.56 3.68
C PHE A 69 4.35 -3.68 3.30
N ASP A 70 4.04 -4.42 2.22
CA ASP A 70 4.87 -5.50 1.71
C ASP A 70 6.25 -4.97 1.29
N ASP A 71 6.33 -3.81 0.62
CA ASP A 71 7.62 -3.20 0.23
C ASP A 71 8.45 -2.77 1.45
N LYS A 72 7.81 -2.19 2.48
CA LYS A 72 8.49 -1.80 3.72
C LYS A 72 8.97 -3.03 4.51
N PHE A 73 8.15 -4.08 4.54
CA PHE A 73 8.48 -5.35 5.18
C PHE A 73 9.64 -6.05 4.46
N GLU A 74 9.60 -6.13 3.13
CA GLU A 74 10.67 -6.69 2.29
C GLU A 74 11.98 -5.89 2.45
N GLN A 75 11.93 -4.56 2.49
CA GLN A 75 13.11 -3.73 2.80
C GLN A 75 13.67 -4.02 4.20
N GLY A 76 12.80 -4.21 5.20
CA GLY A 76 13.19 -4.60 6.55
C GLY A 76 13.89 -5.95 6.59
N LEU A 77 13.35 -6.95 5.90
CA LEU A 77 13.96 -8.27 5.76
C LEU A 77 15.31 -8.21 5.04
N LEU A 78 15.42 -7.42 3.96
CA LEU A 78 16.68 -7.21 3.25
C LEU A 78 17.75 -6.59 4.15
N ASN A 79 17.38 -5.61 4.99
CA ASN A 79 18.31 -5.03 5.97
C ASN A 79 18.80 -6.08 6.97
N LEU A 80 17.87 -6.86 7.52
CA LEU A 80 18.22 -7.92 8.46
C LEU A 80 19.16 -8.95 7.83
N MET A 81 18.89 -9.38 6.60
CA MET A 81 19.75 -10.33 5.88
C MET A 81 21.13 -9.74 5.59
N ILE A 82 21.22 -8.45 5.25
CA ILE A 82 22.49 -7.75 5.07
C ILE A 82 23.29 -7.76 6.37
N ASP A 83 22.68 -7.40 7.50
CA ASP A 83 23.34 -7.34 8.80
C ASP A 83 23.85 -8.72 9.26
N VAL A 84 23.05 -9.77 9.07
CA VAL A 84 23.45 -11.16 9.37
C VAL A 84 24.66 -11.56 8.50
N ASN A 85 24.60 -11.33 7.19
CA ASN A 85 25.69 -11.72 6.29
C ASN A 85 26.95 -10.86 6.49
N LEU A 86 26.82 -9.61 6.91
CA LEU A 86 27.94 -8.77 7.35
C LEU A 86 28.61 -9.35 8.60
N GLY A 87 27.83 -9.80 9.59
CA GLY A 87 28.34 -10.47 10.79
C GLY A 87 29.10 -11.77 10.49
N GLU A 88 28.63 -12.50 9.47
CA GLU A 88 29.28 -13.73 8.99
C GLU A 88 30.42 -13.48 7.97
N LYS A 89 30.74 -12.22 7.67
CA LYS A 89 31.77 -11.81 6.69
C LYS A 89 31.52 -12.35 5.26
N LYS A 90 30.27 -12.60 4.91
CA LYS A 90 29.84 -13.05 3.58
C LYS A 90 29.63 -11.86 2.64
N TYR A 91 30.71 -11.18 2.28
CA TYR A 91 30.66 -9.89 1.56
C TYR A 91 30.03 -9.98 0.16
N ASP A 92 30.19 -11.10 -0.54
CA ASP A 92 29.55 -11.31 -1.85
C ASP A 92 28.02 -11.30 -1.74
N GLU A 93 27.49 -11.91 -0.68
CA GLU A 93 26.06 -11.96 -0.41
C GLU A 93 25.52 -10.59 0.02
N VAL A 94 26.30 -9.84 0.80
CA VAL A 94 25.99 -8.45 1.15
C VAL A 94 25.88 -7.57 -0.09
N ASN A 95 26.79 -7.74 -1.07
CA ASN A 95 26.74 -6.99 -2.33
C ASN A 95 25.50 -7.36 -3.17
N ARG A 96 25.15 -8.65 -3.22
CA ARG A 96 23.94 -9.14 -3.90
C ARG A 96 22.68 -8.53 -3.29
N LEU A 97 22.54 -8.61 -1.97
CA LEU A 97 21.37 -8.08 -1.24
C LEU A 97 21.26 -6.56 -1.33
N ASN A 98 22.39 -5.83 -1.27
CA ASN A 98 22.39 -4.38 -1.49
C ASN A 98 21.93 -3.98 -2.89
N ASN A 99 22.24 -4.78 -3.91
CA ASN A 99 21.75 -4.55 -5.27
C ASN A 99 20.26 -4.86 -5.41
N GLU A 100 19.74 -5.90 -4.74
CA GLU A 100 18.30 -6.15 -4.67
C GLU A 100 17.55 -5.02 -3.99
N LYS A 101 18.11 -4.48 -2.90
CA LYS A 101 17.53 -3.35 -2.16
C LYS A 101 17.39 -2.06 -3.00
N LYS A 102 18.23 -1.85 -4.03
CA LYS A 102 18.12 -0.67 -4.90
C LYS A 102 16.80 -0.60 -5.67
N LYS A 103 16.15 -1.74 -5.94
CA LYS A 103 14.84 -1.80 -6.61
C LYS A 103 13.75 -1.02 -5.86
N TYR A 104 13.94 -0.80 -4.56
CA TYR A 104 12.99 -0.06 -3.72
C TYR A 104 13.44 1.38 -3.41
N LYS A 105 14.52 1.90 -4.01
CA LYS A 105 14.96 3.30 -3.85
C LYS A 105 14.55 4.22 -5.01
N ASP A 106 14.28 3.65 -6.18
CA ASP A 106 13.97 4.40 -7.41
C ASP A 106 12.47 4.44 -7.75
N GLY A 107 11.61 4.02 -6.80
CA GLY A 107 10.15 3.91 -6.93
C GLY A 107 9.40 5.21 -6.69
#